data_AF-A0A2N2PUE7-F1
#
_entry.id   AF-A0A2N2PUE7-F1
#
_cell.length_a   1.000
_cell.length_b   1.000
_cell.length_c   1.000
_cell.angle_alpha   90.00
_cell.angle_beta   90.00
_cell.angle_gamma   90.00
#
_symmetry.space_group_name_H-M   'P 1'
#
loop_
_entity.id
_entity.type
_entity.pdbx_description
1 polymer ?
#
loop_
_entity_poly.entity_id
_entity_poly.type
_entity_poly.pdbx_seq_one_letter_code
_entity_poly.pdbx_strand_id
1 'polypeptide(L)'
;MQFDAEYHDGASYRERLVQLLSSDLDFHSYDTSYASHDFHPFPAKFPPQLPKKFILGLTEVNDVVLDPMMGSGTTIVEAILNGRHAKGFDIDLLARLITTVKTTPLDADRLHETAQHVVAEATRKVTNGRPKLIETLNSMWDSKTRKFVHYWFAPETQIELMALLTEIHAVSDVPIRAFLELVFSACIITKSGGVSLAFDLAHTRPHRAKVVYSQTGDIVLGEELAGSDTPSVQFLTKTLRPAILEFKKRLHQNLISSQELRPDLPRPDL
;
A
#
# COMPACT_ATOMS: atom_id res chain seq x y z
N MET A 1 8.62 -0.57 -24.34
CA MET A 1 8.02 -1.25 -25.50
C MET A 1 6.78 -0.46 -25.88
N GLN A 2 6.75 0.04 -27.12
CA GLN A 2 5.76 1.00 -27.61
C GLN A 2 4.42 0.28 -27.82
N PHE A 3 3.36 0.77 -27.17
CA PHE A 3 1.99 0.50 -27.61
C PHE A 3 1.73 1.42 -28.81
N ASP A 4 2.42 1.18 -29.92
CA ASP A 4 2.13 1.88 -31.17
C ASP A 4 0.90 1.21 -31.76
N ALA A 5 -0.27 1.69 -31.34
CA ALA A 5 -1.47 1.40 -32.06
C ALA A 5 -1.46 2.27 -33.32
N GLU A 6 -0.95 1.71 -34.42
CA GLU A 6 -1.15 2.27 -35.75
C GLU A 6 -2.65 2.21 -36.08
N TYR A 7 -3.37 3.27 -35.70
CA TYR A 7 -4.75 3.45 -36.13
C TYR A 7 -4.76 4.00 -37.56
N HIS A 8 -5.65 3.48 -38.39
CA HIS A 8 -5.91 4.09 -39.69
C HIS A 8 -6.42 5.52 -39.48
N ASP A 9 -5.80 6.47 -40.18
CA ASP A 9 -6.21 7.87 -40.19
C ASP A 9 -7.69 7.95 -40.60
N GLY A 10 -8.53 8.52 -39.74
CA GLY A 10 -9.99 8.60 -39.93
C GLY A 10 -10.85 7.54 -39.23
N ALA A 11 -10.30 6.58 -38.48
CA ALA A 11 -11.12 5.62 -37.72
C ALA A 11 -11.95 6.33 -36.64
N SER A 12 -13.26 6.06 -36.59
CA SER A 12 -14.16 6.59 -35.58
C SER A 12 -13.80 6.06 -34.18
N TYR A 13 -14.21 6.79 -33.13
CA TYR A 13 -14.01 6.35 -31.74
C TYR A 13 -14.54 4.93 -31.50
N ARG A 14 -15.71 4.60 -32.06
CA ARG A 14 -16.31 3.27 -31.92
C ARG A 14 -15.47 2.18 -32.57
N GLU A 15 -14.91 2.43 -33.76
CA GLU A 15 -14.06 1.46 -34.44
C GLU A 15 -12.77 1.21 -33.65
N ARG A 16 -12.13 2.27 -33.14
CA ARG A 16 -10.94 2.14 -32.27
C ARG A 16 -11.26 1.33 -31.00
N LEU A 17 -12.39 1.59 -30.37
CA LEU A 17 -12.84 0.84 -29.19
C LEU A 17 -13.08 -0.65 -29.51
N VAL A 18 -13.77 -0.97 -30.61
CA VAL A 18 -14.02 -2.36 -31.02
C VAL A 18 -12.71 -3.09 -31.31
N GLN A 19 -11.77 -2.43 -31.98
CA GLN A 19 -10.44 -2.99 -32.28
C GLN A 19 -9.66 -3.28 -30.99
N LEU A 20 -9.65 -2.35 -30.03
CA LEU A 20 -9.01 -2.54 -28.73
C LEU A 20 -9.62 -3.71 -27.96
N LEU A 21 -10.95 -3.79 -27.88
CA LEU A 21 -11.66 -4.86 -27.19
C LEU A 21 -11.47 -6.23 -27.84
N SER A 22 -11.19 -6.25 -29.15
CA SER A 22 -10.95 -7.48 -29.91
C SER A 22 -9.47 -7.91 -29.90
N SER A 23 -8.59 -7.07 -29.35
CA SER A 23 -7.16 -7.38 -29.21
C SER A 23 -6.88 -8.21 -27.96
N ASP A 24 -5.67 -8.73 -27.83
CA ASP A 24 -5.25 -9.43 -26.62
C ASP A 24 -5.21 -8.50 -25.40
N LEU A 25 -5.89 -8.90 -24.33
CA LEU A 25 -5.98 -8.19 -23.05
C LEU A 25 -5.37 -9.01 -21.90
N ASP A 26 -4.61 -10.06 -22.21
CA ASP A 26 -3.78 -10.77 -21.26
C ASP A 26 -2.43 -10.05 -21.06
N PHE A 27 -2.07 -9.81 -19.80
CA PHE A 27 -0.84 -9.13 -19.40
C PHE A 27 -0.03 -9.92 -18.37
N HIS A 28 -0.23 -11.24 -18.24
CA HIS A 28 0.42 -12.06 -17.22
C HIS A 28 1.96 -12.01 -17.22
N SER A 29 2.60 -11.78 -18.38
CA SER A 29 4.05 -11.71 -18.52
C SER A 29 4.64 -10.31 -18.34
N TYR A 30 3.80 -9.29 -18.10
CA TYR A 30 4.23 -7.91 -18.02
C TYR A 30 4.60 -7.52 -16.59
N ASP A 31 5.63 -6.69 -16.46
CA ASP A 31 5.94 -6.05 -15.19
C ASP A 31 4.82 -5.09 -14.78
N THR A 32 4.27 -5.29 -13.59
CA THR A 32 3.19 -4.47 -13.02
C THR A 32 3.65 -3.62 -11.84
N SER A 33 4.96 -3.64 -11.54
CA SER A 33 5.55 -3.01 -10.36
C SER A 33 6.20 -1.65 -10.61
N TYR A 34 6.36 -1.25 -11.87
CA TYR A 34 7.00 0.01 -12.26
C TYR A 34 6.32 1.26 -11.70
N ALA A 35 7.09 2.35 -11.62
CA ALA A 35 6.63 3.64 -11.12
C ALA A 35 6.04 3.50 -9.70
N SER A 36 4.87 4.08 -9.44
CA SER A 36 4.23 4.03 -8.12
C SER A 36 3.27 2.85 -7.93
N HIS A 37 3.20 1.91 -8.89
CA HIS A 37 2.16 0.88 -8.91
C HIS A 37 2.22 -0.10 -7.74
N ASP A 38 3.41 -0.40 -7.21
CA ASP A 38 3.63 -1.37 -6.12
C ASP A 38 3.73 -0.74 -4.72
N PHE A 39 3.41 0.54 -4.56
CA PHE A 39 3.50 1.22 -3.26
C PHE A 39 2.62 0.59 -2.17
N HIS A 40 1.51 -0.05 -2.55
CA HIS A 40 0.56 -0.64 -1.60
C HIS A 40 -0.25 -1.78 -2.23
N PRO A 41 -0.42 -2.92 -1.54
CA PRO A 41 -1.31 -4.00 -1.99
C PRO A 41 -2.79 -3.56 -1.93
N PHE A 42 -3.57 -3.81 -2.97
CA PHE A 42 -5.00 -3.47 -2.98
C PHE A 42 -5.80 -4.57 -3.69
N PRO A 43 -7.00 -4.95 -3.19
CA PRO A 43 -7.78 -6.01 -3.79
C PRO A 43 -8.22 -5.66 -5.21
N ALA A 44 -8.37 -6.70 -6.05
CA ALA A 44 -8.92 -6.59 -7.41
C ALA A 44 -8.24 -5.55 -8.32
N LYS A 45 -6.93 -5.31 -8.13
CA LYS A 45 -6.14 -4.42 -9.00
C LYS A 45 -5.92 -5.07 -10.38
N PHE A 46 -6.25 -4.35 -11.45
CA PHE A 46 -5.90 -4.75 -12.82
C PHE A 46 -4.43 -4.37 -13.16
N PRO A 47 -3.80 -5.09 -14.11
CA PRO A 47 -2.45 -4.77 -14.57
C PRO A 47 -2.41 -3.36 -15.18
N PRO A 48 -1.37 -2.54 -14.92
CA PRO A 48 -1.23 -1.17 -15.48
C PRO A 48 -1.32 -1.09 -17.01
N GLN A 49 -0.93 -2.14 -17.71
CA GLN A 49 -0.98 -2.22 -19.16
C GLN A 49 -2.40 -2.12 -19.71
N LEU A 50 -3.40 -2.60 -18.96
CA LEU A 50 -4.79 -2.56 -19.38
C LEU A 50 -5.29 -1.11 -19.56
N PRO A 51 -5.35 -0.24 -18.52
CA PRO A 51 -5.79 1.14 -18.71
C PRO A 51 -4.85 1.90 -19.66
N LYS A 52 -3.54 1.66 -19.63
CA LYS A 52 -2.58 2.30 -20.54
C LYS A 52 -2.97 2.10 -22.00
N LYS A 53 -3.31 0.86 -22.37
CA LYS A 53 -3.71 0.50 -23.74
C LYS A 53 -4.96 1.26 -24.19
N PHE A 54 -5.97 1.37 -23.32
CA PHE A 54 -7.19 2.11 -23.64
C PHE A 54 -6.98 3.63 -23.65
N ILE A 55 -6.17 4.16 -22.73
CA ILE A 55 -5.81 5.58 -22.67
C ILE A 55 -5.11 5.98 -23.97
N LEU A 56 -4.07 5.24 -24.38
CA LEU A 56 -3.34 5.50 -25.63
C LEU A 56 -4.20 5.37 -26.88
N GLY A 57 -5.19 4.46 -26.86
CA GLY A 57 -6.02 4.20 -28.04
C GLY A 57 -7.28 5.05 -28.20
N LEU A 58 -7.74 5.70 -27.13
CA LEU A 58 -9.03 6.38 -27.10
C LEU A 58 -8.95 7.85 -26.70
N THR A 59 -7.78 8.34 -26.29
CA THR A 59 -7.58 9.73 -25.84
C THR A 59 -6.32 10.32 -26.41
N GLU A 60 -6.29 11.65 -26.53
CA GLU A 60 -5.14 12.43 -26.94
C GLU A 60 -4.38 12.98 -25.72
N VAL A 61 -3.17 13.50 -25.94
CA VAL A 61 -2.43 14.25 -24.91
C VAL A 61 -3.26 15.47 -24.48
N ASN A 62 -3.29 15.75 -23.17
CA ASN A 62 -4.13 16.75 -22.51
C ASN A 62 -5.64 16.45 -22.48
N ASP A 63 -6.11 15.28 -22.95
CA ASP A 63 -7.49 14.87 -22.66
C ASP A 63 -7.68 14.59 -21.16
N VAL A 64 -8.94 14.59 -20.73
CA VAL A 64 -9.34 14.23 -19.37
C VAL A 64 -9.78 12.76 -19.32
N VAL A 65 -9.10 11.97 -18.49
CA VAL A 65 -9.48 10.59 -18.15
C VAL A 65 -10.18 10.60 -16.79
N LEU A 66 -11.43 10.13 -16.77
CA LEU A 66 -12.23 9.98 -15.55
C LEU A 66 -12.33 8.51 -15.15
N ASP A 67 -11.97 8.21 -13.91
CA ASP A 67 -12.27 6.92 -13.28
C ASP A 67 -13.18 7.13 -12.05
N PRO A 68 -14.48 6.80 -12.15
CA PRO A 68 -15.43 7.04 -11.07
C PRO A 68 -15.36 6.00 -9.93
N MET A 69 -14.53 4.95 -10.08
CA MET A 69 -14.32 3.87 -9.10
C MET A 69 -12.84 3.47 -9.12
N MET A 70 -11.97 4.44 -8.89
CA MET A 70 -10.53 4.35 -9.21
C MET A 70 -9.76 3.29 -8.41
N GLY A 71 -10.30 2.82 -7.28
CA GLY A 71 -9.60 1.91 -6.37
C GLY A 71 -8.21 2.43 -6.03
N SER A 72 -7.19 1.59 -6.18
CA SER A 72 -5.78 1.97 -5.92
C SER A 72 -5.16 2.92 -6.95
N GLY A 73 -5.94 3.50 -7.85
CA GLY A 73 -5.51 4.60 -8.72
C GLY A 73 -4.74 4.20 -9.98
N THR A 74 -4.77 2.93 -10.39
CA THR A 74 -3.98 2.46 -11.55
C THR A 74 -4.30 3.25 -12.83
N THR A 75 -5.59 3.51 -13.12
CA THR A 75 -6.00 4.34 -14.27
C THR A 75 -5.46 5.76 -14.17
N ILE A 76 -5.52 6.35 -12.97
CA ILE A 76 -5.08 7.74 -12.71
C ILE A 76 -3.58 7.88 -12.93
N VAL A 77 -2.79 6.94 -12.41
CA VAL A 77 -1.34 6.90 -12.62
C VAL A 77 -1.01 6.76 -14.09
N GLU A 78 -1.64 5.83 -14.81
CA GLU A 78 -1.37 5.67 -16.25
C GLU A 78 -1.82 6.86 -17.08
N ALA A 79 -2.93 7.52 -16.74
CA ALA A 79 -3.34 8.74 -17.42
C ALA A 79 -2.27 9.83 -17.30
N ILE A 80 -1.76 10.06 -16.10
CA ILE A 80 -0.69 11.05 -15.85
C ILE A 80 0.61 10.66 -16.57
N LEU A 81 1.03 9.39 -16.47
CA LEU A 81 2.25 8.90 -17.14
C LEU A 81 2.20 9.04 -18.66
N ASN A 82 1.00 9.05 -19.25
CA ASN A 82 0.80 9.24 -20.69
C ASN A 82 0.34 10.67 -21.04
N GLY A 83 0.50 11.65 -20.14
CA GLY A 83 0.25 13.07 -20.45
C GLY A 83 -1.22 13.46 -20.57
N ARG A 84 -2.12 12.76 -19.87
CA ARG A 84 -3.54 13.15 -19.72
C ARG A 84 -3.77 13.81 -18.37
N HIS A 85 -4.82 14.64 -18.29
CA HIS A 85 -5.40 15.03 -17.02
C HIS A 85 -6.22 13.86 -16.46
N ALA A 86 -6.12 13.62 -15.15
CA ALA A 86 -6.80 12.50 -14.53
C ALA A 86 -7.75 12.96 -13.42
N LYS A 87 -8.96 12.43 -13.39
CA LYS A 87 -9.94 12.65 -12.33
C LYS A 87 -10.38 11.29 -11.78
N GLY A 88 -10.24 11.11 -10.47
CA GLY A 88 -10.54 9.85 -9.81
C GLY A 88 -11.51 10.04 -8.66
N PHE A 89 -12.49 9.14 -8.54
CA PHE A 89 -13.40 9.10 -7.41
C PHE A 89 -13.39 7.69 -6.80
N ASP A 90 -13.41 7.64 -5.47
CA ASP A 90 -13.65 6.41 -4.72
C ASP A 90 -14.27 6.77 -3.37
N ILE A 91 -15.06 5.84 -2.83
CA ILE A 91 -15.64 5.96 -1.48
C ILE A 91 -14.64 5.53 -0.41
N ASP A 92 -13.67 4.67 -0.76
CA ASP A 92 -12.67 4.16 0.16
C ASP A 92 -11.59 5.23 0.39
N LEU A 93 -11.42 5.63 1.65
CA LEU A 93 -10.40 6.59 2.06
C LEU A 93 -8.98 6.06 1.80
N LEU A 94 -8.76 4.75 1.91
CA LEU A 94 -7.47 4.13 1.62
C LEU A 94 -7.17 4.18 0.11
N ALA A 95 -8.16 3.88 -0.74
CA ALA A 95 -8.05 4.02 -2.19
C ALA A 95 -7.63 5.44 -2.61
N ARG A 96 -8.24 6.45 -1.96
CA ARG A 96 -7.90 7.86 -2.14
C ARG A 96 -6.48 8.18 -1.66
N LEU A 97 -6.09 7.75 -0.46
CA LEU A 97 -4.73 7.94 0.06
C LEU A 97 -3.68 7.31 -0.86
N ILE A 98 -3.89 6.05 -1.27
CA ILE A 98 -3.00 5.35 -2.21
C ILE A 98 -2.85 6.17 -3.49
N THR A 99 -3.97 6.57 -4.10
CA THR A 99 -3.95 7.32 -5.35
C THR A 99 -3.22 8.65 -5.21
N THR A 100 -3.53 9.43 -4.16
CA THR A 100 -2.85 10.70 -3.87
C THR A 100 -1.34 10.53 -3.76
N VAL A 101 -0.88 9.53 -2.99
CA VAL A 101 0.57 9.30 -2.83
C VAL A 101 1.22 8.85 -4.13
N LYS A 102 0.54 7.99 -4.91
CA LYS A 102 1.04 7.50 -6.21
C LYS A 102 1.19 8.59 -7.27
N THR A 103 0.45 9.70 -7.15
CA THR A 103 0.38 10.78 -8.13
C THR A 103 0.99 12.10 -7.65
N THR A 104 1.48 12.15 -6.40
CA THR A 104 2.12 13.34 -5.84
C THR A 104 3.64 13.20 -5.92
N PRO A 105 4.34 14.05 -6.69
CA PRO A 105 5.79 14.08 -6.67
C PRO A 105 6.32 14.45 -5.28
N LEU A 106 7.37 13.76 -4.83
CA LEU A 106 8.02 14.00 -3.54
C LEU A 106 9.49 14.35 -3.75
N ASP A 107 9.99 15.25 -2.91
CA ASP A 107 11.43 15.49 -2.80
C ASP A 107 12.08 14.28 -2.11
N ALA A 108 12.93 13.56 -2.85
CA ALA A 108 13.49 12.30 -2.40
C ALA A 108 14.41 12.45 -1.18
N ASP A 109 15.21 13.52 -1.14
CA ASP A 109 16.16 13.78 -0.05
C ASP A 109 15.41 14.13 1.22
N ARG A 110 14.44 15.05 1.11
CA ARG A 110 13.60 15.46 2.24
C ARG A 110 12.74 14.31 2.77
N LEU A 111 12.19 13.47 1.88
CA LEU A 111 11.47 12.27 2.25
C LEU A 111 12.39 11.31 3.01
N HIS A 112 13.60 11.07 2.51
CA HIS A 112 14.57 10.19 3.13
C HIS A 112 14.94 10.65 4.54
N GLU A 113 15.33 11.92 4.70
CA GLU A 113 15.67 12.52 5.99
C GLU A 113 14.51 12.44 6.99
N THR A 114 13.30 12.80 6.54
CA THR A 114 12.10 12.78 7.40
C THR A 114 11.78 11.35 7.83
N ALA A 115 11.87 10.38 6.92
CA ALA A 115 11.57 8.99 7.21
C ALA A 115 12.58 8.37 8.18
N GLN A 116 13.88 8.70 8.02
CA GLN A 116 14.92 8.30 8.96
C GLN A 116 14.66 8.85 10.37
N HIS A 117 14.31 10.14 10.45
CA HIS A 117 13.96 10.79 11.71
C HIS A 117 12.77 10.10 12.38
N VAL A 118 11.64 9.94 11.68
CA VAL A 118 10.43 9.26 12.19
C VAL A 118 10.76 7.88 12.77
N VAL A 119 11.57 7.10 12.06
CA VAL A 119 11.96 5.76 12.47
C VAL A 119 12.87 5.78 13.71
N ALA A 120 13.84 6.70 13.76
CA ALA A 120 14.74 6.85 14.92
C ALA A 120 13.96 7.27 16.18
N GLU A 121 13.07 8.25 16.03
CA GLU A 121 12.23 8.76 17.11
C GLU A 121 11.24 7.70 17.64
N ALA A 122 10.58 6.98 16.73
CA ALA A 122 9.69 5.88 17.10
C ALA A 122 10.45 4.78 17.86
N THR A 123 11.66 4.43 17.39
CA THR A 123 12.52 3.45 18.07
C THR A 123 12.88 3.93 19.48
N ARG A 124 13.29 5.19 19.63
CA ARG A 124 13.61 5.77 20.95
C ARG A 124 12.39 5.78 21.88
N LYS A 125 11.19 6.07 21.36
CA LYS A 125 9.95 6.02 22.15
C LYS A 125 9.61 4.61 22.62
N VAL A 126 9.85 3.60 21.79
CA VAL A 126 9.68 2.19 22.20
C VAL A 126 10.72 1.79 23.25
N THR A 127 11.94 2.30 23.22
CA THR A 127 12.95 1.96 24.24
C THR A 127 12.72 2.72 25.56
N ASN A 128 12.48 4.02 25.50
CA ASN A 128 12.54 4.91 26.68
C ASN A 128 11.18 5.46 27.12
N GLY A 129 10.14 5.34 26.28
CA GLY A 129 8.84 5.98 26.46
C GLY A 129 7.65 5.03 26.55
N ARG A 130 7.88 3.74 26.82
CA ARG A 130 6.82 2.70 26.82
C ARG A 130 5.61 3.03 27.69
N PRO A 131 5.76 3.51 28.95
CA PRO A 131 4.59 3.78 29.80
C PRO A 131 3.61 4.78 29.17
N LYS A 132 4.13 5.83 28.51
CA LYS A 132 3.32 6.85 27.85
C LYS A 132 2.61 6.30 26.60
N LEU A 133 3.26 5.41 25.84
CA LEU A 133 2.63 4.74 24.70
C LEU A 133 1.46 3.85 25.16
N ILE A 134 1.63 3.12 26.25
CA ILE A 134 0.59 2.27 26.85
C ILE A 134 -0.59 3.10 27.35
N GLU A 135 -0.33 4.22 28.02
CA GLU A 135 -1.37 5.16 28.46
C GLU A 135 -2.16 5.72 27.27
N THR A 136 -1.47 6.09 26.19
CA THR A 136 -2.09 6.57 24.96
C THR A 136 -2.97 5.49 24.31
N LEU A 137 -2.47 4.26 24.18
CA LEU A 137 -3.24 3.11 23.67
C LEU A 137 -4.51 2.85 24.51
N ASN A 138 -4.42 3.02 25.83
CA ASN A 138 -5.52 2.80 26.76
C ASN A 138 -6.56 3.94 26.79
N SER A 139 -6.32 5.06 26.11
CA SER A 139 -7.24 6.20 26.09
C SER A 139 -7.70 6.60 24.69
N MET A 140 -6.98 6.20 23.64
CA MET A 140 -7.25 6.61 22.27
C MET A 140 -8.59 6.13 21.71
N TRP A 141 -9.01 4.92 22.08
CA TRP A 141 -10.15 4.26 21.44
C TRP A 141 -11.24 3.85 22.41
N ASP A 142 -12.47 3.88 21.91
CA ASP A 142 -13.64 3.30 22.56
C ASP A 142 -13.45 1.79 22.82
N SER A 143 -14.31 1.21 23.65
CA SER A 143 -14.19 -0.18 24.08
C SER A 143 -14.31 -1.19 22.93
N LYS A 144 -15.09 -0.89 21.88
CA LYS A 144 -15.28 -1.76 20.72
C LYS A 144 -14.04 -1.74 19.83
N THR A 145 -13.52 -0.55 19.52
CA THR A 145 -12.32 -0.38 18.71
C THR A 145 -11.09 -0.97 19.41
N ARG A 146 -10.98 -0.79 20.73
CA ARG A 146 -9.92 -1.40 21.52
C ARG A 146 -9.95 -2.93 21.50
N LYS A 147 -11.13 -3.54 21.65
CA LYS A 147 -11.30 -5.01 21.51
C LYS A 147 -10.88 -5.49 20.13
N PHE A 148 -11.20 -4.74 19.08
CA PHE A 148 -10.76 -5.06 17.72
C PHE A 148 -9.23 -5.02 17.58
N VAL A 149 -8.58 -3.96 18.07
CA VAL A 149 -7.11 -3.84 18.02
C VAL A 149 -6.44 -4.96 18.80
N HIS A 150 -6.88 -5.25 20.02
CA HIS A 150 -6.34 -6.34 20.83
C HIS A 150 -6.57 -7.73 20.21
N TYR A 151 -7.63 -7.89 19.42
CA TYR A 151 -7.88 -9.13 18.69
C TYR A 151 -6.87 -9.35 17.56
N TRP A 152 -6.48 -8.29 16.84
CA TRP A 152 -5.64 -8.39 15.63
C TRP A 152 -4.16 -8.12 15.87
N PHE A 153 -3.76 -7.49 16.97
CA PHE A 153 -2.38 -7.08 17.21
C PHE A 153 -1.91 -7.49 18.60
N ALA A 154 -0.71 -8.08 18.68
CA ALA A 154 -0.08 -8.37 19.97
C ALA A 154 0.25 -7.07 20.73
N PRO A 155 0.30 -7.06 22.07
CA PRO A 155 0.59 -5.86 22.85
C PRO A 155 1.88 -5.14 22.44
N GLU A 156 2.96 -5.88 22.18
CA GLU A 156 4.22 -5.29 21.71
C GLU A 156 4.09 -4.63 20.33
N THR A 157 3.39 -5.27 19.39
CA THR A 157 3.11 -4.67 18.09
C THR A 157 2.30 -3.38 18.24
N GLN A 158 1.30 -3.36 19.13
CA GLN A 158 0.49 -2.15 19.35
C GLN A 158 1.36 -0.97 19.82
N ILE A 159 2.34 -1.23 20.70
CA ILE A 159 3.27 -0.21 21.20
C ILE A 159 4.15 0.34 20.07
N GLU A 160 4.73 -0.55 19.25
CA GLU A 160 5.57 -0.14 18.12
C GLU A 160 4.79 0.62 17.05
N LEU A 161 3.60 0.14 16.70
CA LEU A 161 2.70 0.81 15.74
C LEU A 161 2.27 2.19 16.28
N MET A 162 1.98 2.29 17.58
CA MET A 162 1.63 3.57 18.21
C MET A 162 2.80 4.56 18.15
N ALA A 163 4.02 4.09 18.38
CA ALA A 163 5.22 4.93 18.29
C ALA A 163 5.41 5.46 16.87
N LEU A 164 5.30 4.60 15.85
CA LEU A 164 5.36 5.01 14.45
C LEU A 164 4.27 6.02 14.10
N LEU A 165 3.00 5.71 14.43
CA LEU A 165 1.86 6.56 14.10
C LEU A 165 1.98 7.95 14.75
N THR A 166 2.48 8.01 16.00
CA THR A 166 2.71 9.28 16.71
C THR A 166 3.73 10.14 15.98
N GLU A 167 4.85 9.56 15.52
CA GLU A 167 5.89 10.31 14.80
C GLU A 167 5.47 10.68 13.39
N ILE A 168 4.75 9.81 12.69
CA ILE A 168 4.20 10.11 11.36
C ILE A 168 3.24 11.29 11.43
N HIS A 169 2.31 11.31 12.39
CA HIS A 169 1.38 12.42 12.55
C HIS A 169 2.05 13.74 12.98
N ALA A 170 3.25 13.68 13.57
CA ALA A 170 4.03 14.87 13.90
C ALA A 170 4.73 15.51 12.68
N VAL A 171 4.80 14.81 11.55
CA VAL A 171 5.36 15.36 10.31
C VAL A 171 4.47 16.49 9.79
N SER A 172 5.04 17.68 9.63
CA SER A 172 4.32 18.87 9.15
C SER A 172 4.09 18.89 7.64
N ASP A 173 5.00 18.28 6.88
CA ASP A 173 4.89 18.14 5.43
C ASP A 173 3.79 17.15 5.06
N VAL A 174 2.71 17.64 4.47
CA VAL A 174 1.49 16.86 4.21
C VAL A 174 1.75 15.72 3.19
N PRO A 175 2.37 15.96 2.02
CA PRO A 175 2.73 14.90 1.09
C PRO A 175 3.63 13.80 1.70
N ILE A 176 4.67 14.18 2.43
CA ILE A 176 5.58 13.22 3.07
C ILE A 176 4.83 12.43 4.15
N ARG A 177 4.00 13.10 4.96
CA ARG A 177 3.16 12.42 5.96
C ARG A 177 2.24 11.40 5.31
N ALA A 178 1.53 11.77 4.23
CA ALA A 178 0.65 10.86 3.51
C ALA A 178 1.41 9.64 2.95
N PHE A 179 2.62 9.84 2.43
CA PHE A 179 3.49 8.73 2.00
C PHE A 179 3.85 7.80 3.16
N LEU A 180 4.21 8.34 4.32
CA LEU A 180 4.55 7.53 5.50
C LEU A 180 3.33 6.82 6.10
N GLU A 181 2.15 7.45 6.10
CA GLU A 181 0.86 6.81 6.44
C GLU A 181 0.57 5.63 5.50
N LEU A 182 0.86 5.78 4.21
CA LEU A 182 0.70 4.71 3.23
C LEU A 182 1.67 3.54 3.51
N VAL A 183 2.94 3.84 3.80
CA VAL A 183 3.94 2.82 4.18
C VAL A 183 3.52 2.09 5.46
N PHE A 184 2.98 2.83 6.44
CA PHE A 184 2.42 2.26 7.67
C PHE A 184 1.25 1.32 7.39
N SER A 185 0.33 1.71 6.51
CA SER A 185 -0.78 0.84 6.10
C SER A 185 -0.28 -0.43 5.39
N ALA A 186 0.66 -0.28 4.45
CA ALA A 186 1.23 -1.39 3.70
C ALA A 186 2.05 -2.36 4.56
N CYS A 187 2.62 -1.93 5.69
CA CYS A 187 3.34 -2.83 6.60
C CYS A 187 2.40 -3.70 7.44
N ILE A 188 1.13 -3.30 7.60
CA ILE A 188 0.10 -4.08 8.29
C ILE A 188 -0.41 -5.24 7.42
N ILE A 189 -0.43 -5.05 6.09
CA ILE A 189 -0.96 -6.02 5.12
C ILE A 189 0.18 -6.90 4.60
N THR A 190 0.28 -8.12 5.12
CA THR A 190 1.38 -9.05 4.82
C THR A 190 0.87 -10.48 4.62
N LYS A 191 1.26 -11.12 3.51
CA LYS A 191 0.80 -12.48 3.12
C LYS A 191 1.40 -13.62 3.96
N SER A 192 2.67 -13.50 4.38
CA SER A 192 3.38 -14.55 5.11
C SER A 192 4.34 -13.95 6.15
N GLY A 193 4.00 -14.10 7.43
CA GLY A 193 4.61 -13.32 8.52
C GLY A 193 4.21 -11.84 8.45
N GLY A 194 4.42 -11.08 9.52
CA GLY A 194 4.09 -9.64 9.54
C GLY A 194 3.77 -9.11 10.93
N VAL A 195 3.12 -7.95 10.99
CA VAL A 195 2.89 -7.21 12.24
C VAL A 195 1.57 -7.57 12.91
N SER A 196 0.60 -8.10 12.16
CA SER A 196 -0.72 -8.51 12.67
C SER A 196 -0.80 -10.02 12.96
N LEU A 197 -1.77 -10.40 13.78
CA LEU A 197 -2.20 -11.79 14.03
C LEU A 197 -3.09 -12.34 12.90
N ALA A 198 -3.34 -11.55 11.84
CA ALA A 198 -4.07 -12.00 10.66
C ALA A 198 -3.20 -12.91 9.79
N PHE A 199 -3.85 -13.87 9.14
CA PHE A 199 -3.30 -14.88 8.26
C PHE A 199 -4.02 -14.74 6.92
N ASP A 200 -3.44 -13.94 6.02
CA ASP A 200 -4.14 -13.47 4.83
C ASP A 200 -3.43 -13.91 3.55
N LEU A 201 -4.11 -14.74 2.76
CA LEU A 201 -4.01 -14.65 1.31
C LEU A 201 -4.64 -13.30 0.95
N ALA A 202 -3.92 -12.43 0.21
CA ALA A 202 -4.30 -11.01 0.00
C ALA A 202 -5.65 -10.74 -0.71
N HIS A 203 -6.51 -11.74 -0.85
CA HIS A 203 -7.78 -11.69 -1.57
C HIS A 203 -8.94 -12.35 -0.80
N THR A 204 -8.76 -12.76 0.46
CA THR A 204 -9.81 -13.42 1.27
C THR A 204 -10.09 -12.68 2.58
N ARG A 205 -11.21 -13.03 3.25
CA ARG A 205 -11.49 -12.52 4.60
C ARG A 205 -10.33 -12.88 5.53
N PRO A 206 -9.90 -11.95 6.40
CA PRO A 206 -8.77 -12.23 7.25
C PRO A 206 -9.09 -13.32 8.26
N HIS A 207 -8.21 -14.33 8.33
CA HIS A 207 -8.30 -15.39 9.31
C HIS A 207 -7.31 -15.12 10.43
N ARG A 208 -7.70 -15.29 11.70
CA ARG A 208 -6.74 -15.15 12.79
C ARG A 208 -5.86 -16.40 12.85
N ALA A 209 -4.54 -16.19 12.94
CA ALA A 209 -3.59 -17.28 13.12
C ALA A 209 -3.92 -18.08 14.39
N LYS A 210 -3.72 -19.41 14.35
CA LYS A 210 -3.99 -20.29 15.50
C LYS A 210 -2.79 -20.40 16.42
N VAL A 211 -1.58 -20.38 15.84
CA VAL A 211 -0.31 -20.35 16.57
C VAL A 211 0.54 -19.21 16.02
N VAL A 212 1.11 -18.39 16.89
CA VAL A 212 2.00 -17.30 16.49
C VAL A 212 3.26 -17.37 17.30
N TYR A 213 4.41 -17.36 16.62
CA TYR A 213 5.72 -17.29 17.24
C TYR A 213 6.30 -15.88 17.11
N SER A 214 7.07 -15.45 18.10
CA SER A 214 7.95 -14.29 17.98
C SER A 214 9.12 -14.60 17.03
N GLN A 215 9.94 -13.61 16.70
CA GLN A 215 11.18 -13.85 15.94
C GLN A 215 12.19 -14.71 16.71
N THR A 216 12.13 -14.72 18.04
CA THR A 216 13.01 -15.52 18.91
C THR A 216 12.52 -16.96 19.10
N GLY A 217 11.34 -17.30 18.56
CA GLY A 217 10.73 -18.63 18.67
C GLY A 217 9.79 -18.79 19.86
N ASP A 218 9.56 -17.74 20.65
CA ASP A 218 8.62 -17.77 21.77
C ASP A 218 7.17 -17.77 21.28
N ILE A 219 6.28 -18.45 21.98
CA ILE A 219 4.86 -18.48 21.61
C ILE A 219 4.19 -17.17 22.05
N VAL A 220 3.61 -16.46 21.07
CA VAL A 220 2.83 -15.22 21.26
C VAL A 220 1.32 -15.51 21.30
N LEU A 221 0.86 -16.55 20.61
CA LEU A 221 -0.53 -17.00 20.58
C LEU A 221 -0.59 -18.51 20.36
N GLY A 222 -1.52 -19.20 21.02
CA GLY A 222 -1.84 -20.60 20.72
C GLY A 222 -0.96 -21.63 21.44
N GLU A 223 -0.56 -21.35 22.68
CA GLU A 223 0.26 -22.25 23.52
C GLU A 223 -0.34 -23.67 23.64
N GLU A 224 -1.67 -23.78 23.73
CA GLU A 224 -2.40 -25.05 23.80
C GLU A 224 -2.32 -25.89 22.51
N LEU A 225 -1.97 -25.26 21.39
CA LEU A 225 -1.84 -25.89 20.07
C LEU A 225 -0.37 -26.06 19.65
N ALA A 226 0.57 -25.50 20.42
CA ALA A 226 2.00 -25.60 20.14
C ALA A 226 2.48 -27.03 20.39
N GLY A 227 2.90 -27.73 19.33
CA GLY A 227 3.27 -29.16 19.37
C GLY A 227 2.19 -30.13 18.91
N SER A 228 1.04 -29.64 18.43
CA SER A 228 0.07 -30.48 17.71
C SER A 228 0.57 -30.81 16.30
N ASP A 229 0.82 -32.10 16.01
CA ASP A 229 1.21 -32.60 14.69
C ASP A 229 0.05 -32.65 13.66
N THR A 230 -1.07 -31.97 13.95
CA THR A 230 -2.16 -31.91 12.98
C THR A 230 -1.78 -30.99 11.81
N PRO A 231 -1.90 -31.45 10.54
CA PRO A 231 -1.50 -30.66 9.36
C PRO A 231 -2.14 -29.27 9.33
N SER A 232 -3.38 -29.15 9.81
CA SER A 232 -4.15 -27.90 9.85
C SER A 232 -3.58 -26.83 10.80
N VAL A 233 -2.77 -27.20 11.81
CA VAL A 233 -2.11 -26.26 12.73
C VAL A 233 -0.82 -25.71 12.12
N GLN A 234 -0.07 -26.54 11.37
CA GLN A 234 1.12 -26.10 10.63
C GLN A 234 0.77 -25.03 9.59
N PHE A 235 -0.36 -25.18 8.87
CA PHE A 235 -0.84 -24.20 7.88
C PHE A 235 -1.43 -22.91 8.50
N LEU A 236 -1.57 -22.81 9.82
CA LEU A 236 -2.11 -21.64 10.54
C LEU A 236 -1.11 -21.07 11.56
N THR A 237 0.16 -21.39 11.36
CA THR A 237 1.30 -20.90 12.14
C THR A 237 1.90 -19.67 11.48
N LYS A 238 2.15 -18.60 12.24
CA LYS A 238 2.75 -17.35 11.74
C LYS A 238 3.92 -16.92 12.62
N THR A 239 4.95 -16.31 12.02
CA THR A 239 5.97 -15.57 12.77
C THR A 239 5.64 -14.07 12.77
N LEU A 240 5.48 -13.52 13.96
CA LEU A 240 5.28 -12.08 14.17
C LEU A 240 6.61 -11.36 14.00
N ARG A 241 6.60 -10.24 13.28
CA ARG A 241 7.76 -9.38 13.09
C ARG A 241 7.56 -8.05 13.81
N PRO A 242 8.64 -7.44 14.35
CA PRO A 242 8.59 -6.08 14.88
C PRO A 242 8.05 -5.13 13.82
N ALA A 243 7.11 -4.27 14.23
CA ALA A 243 6.45 -3.34 13.34
C ALA A 243 7.41 -2.28 12.81
N ILE A 244 8.37 -1.81 13.62
CA ILE A 244 9.40 -0.87 13.16
C ILE A 244 10.26 -1.50 12.05
N LEU A 245 10.57 -2.80 12.16
CA LEU A 245 11.37 -3.50 11.17
C LEU A 245 10.61 -3.68 9.85
N GLU A 246 9.35 -4.12 9.91
CA GLU A 246 8.53 -4.30 8.70
C GLU A 246 8.20 -2.95 8.03
N PHE A 247 8.00 -1.89 8.82
CA PHE A 247 7.88 -0.52 8.33
C PHE A 247 9.13 -0.07 7.57
N LYS A 248 10.34 -0.25 8.14
CA LYS A 248 11.61 0.06 7.46
C LYS A 248 11.75 -0.69 6.14
N LYS A 249 11.39 -1.97 6.13
CA LYS A 249 11.45 -2.79 4.90
C LYS A 249 10.51 -2.25 3.83
N ARG A 250 9.26 -1.95 4.19
CA ARG A 250 8.27 -1.40 3.27
C ARG A 250 8.67 0.00 2.77
N LEU A 251 9.18 0.84 3.67
CA LEU A 251 9.71 2.16 3.34
C LEU A 251 10.81 2.07 2.28
N HIS A 252 11.79 1.18 2.49
CA HIS A 252 12.89 0.99 1.55
C HIS A 252 12.40 0.54 0.16
N GLN A 253 11.46 -0.41 0.11
CA GLN A 253 10.85 -0.85 -1.15
C GLN A 253 10.18 0.31 -1.89
N ASN A 254 9.36 1.10 -1.19
CA ASN A 254 8.63 2.21 -1.80
C ASN A 254 9.57 3.35 -2.24
N LEU A 255 10.66 3.60 -1.53
CA LEU A 255 11.68 4.58 -1.91
C LEU A 255 12.39 4.21 -3.22
N ILE A 256 12.73 2.93 -3.41
CA ILE A 256 13.33 2.44 -4.67
C ILE A 256 12.37 2.67 -5.84
N SER A 257 11.12 2.24 -5.70
CA SER A 257 10.09 2.42 -6.73
C SER A 257 9.80 3.92 -7.00
N SER A 258 9.94 4.79 -5.99
CA SER A 258 9.76 6.24 -6.17
C SER A 258 10.86 6.90 -7.00
N GLN A 259 12.09 6.37 -7.01
CA GLN A 259 13.18 6.93 -7.83
C GLN A 259 13.00 6.65 -9.33
N GLU A 260 12.13 5.70 -9.68
CA GLU A 260 11.72 5.43 -11.06
C GLU A 260 10.71 6.46 -11.60
N LEU A 261 10.07 7.25 -10.72
CA LEU A 261 9.17 8.34 -11.10
C LEU A 261 10.01 9.58 -11.45
N ARG A 262 10.08 9.89 -12.74
CA ARG A 262 10.85 11.03 -13.27
C ARG A 262 10.19 12.38 -12.89
N PRO A 263 10.98 13.44 -12.66
CA PRO A 263 10.51 14.74 -12.17
C PRO A 263 9.75 15.61 -13.20
N ASP A 264 9.48 15.10 -14.40
CA ASP A 264 8.90 15.83 -15.54
C ASP A 264 7.38 15.67 -15.71
N LEU A 265 6.70 14.99 -14.77
CA LEU A 265 5.25 14.80 -14.87
C LEU A 265 4.46 16.05 -14.41
N PRO A 266 3.46 16.50 -15.19
CA PRO A 266 2.62 17.65 -14.84
C PRO A 266 1.82 17.38 -13.56
N ARG A 267 1.71 18.41 -12.71
CA ARG A 267 1.01 18.34 -11.42
C ARG A 267 -0.51 18.28 -11.64
N PRO A 268 -1.24 17.41 -10.90
CA PRO A 268 -2.70 17.41 -10.94
C PRO A 268 -3.28 18.61 -10.18
N ASP A 269 -4.32 19.22 -10.73
CA ASP A 269 -5.21 20.12 -10.00
C ASP A 269 -6.16 19.26 -9.15
N LEU A 270 -5.92 19.23 -7.83
CA LEU A 270 -6.78 18.58 -6.82
C LEU A 270 -7.89 19.52 -6.33
#